data_AF-A0A0V0R467-F1
#
_entry.id   AF-A0A0V0R467-F1
#
_cell.length_a   1.000
_cell.length_b   1.000
_cell.length_c   1.000
_cell.angle_alpha   90.00
_cell.angle_beta   90.00
_cell.angle_gamma   90.00
#
_symmetry.space_group_name_H-M   'P 1'
#
loop_
_entity.id
_entity.type
_entity.pdbx_description
1 polymer ?
#
loop_
_entity_poly.entity_id
_entity_poly.type
_entity_poly.pdbx_seq_one_letter_code
_entity_poly.pdbx_strand_id
1 'polypeptide(L)'
;MEDISPNFVTELKGEQFQQILKQFKDQKIKHDGKETDGDLFLIEKIFPVVLEGLERLSQEVEEYLKSPSELNLEDRKRFNPCIFLGQYLMRHNPKYNEEIKNSPQFKMIQQYAVMEKYNRLFTEKKTQFIQFFYESTKKSTPECELADIRIFAEKLDQKTNQNGKLKDFLLLNKTLNKKSKQLIKFDAILEQVVKYCSQNESISQNDFSSILK
;
A
#
# COMPACT_ATOMS: atom_id res chain seq x y z
N MET A 1 -16.87 -5.93 -19.04
CA MET A 1 -16.03 -5.29 -18.01
C MET A 1 -15.81 -6.34 -16.96
N GLU A 2 -14.73 -7.09 -17.12
CA GLU A 2 -14.38 -8.18 -16.21
C GLU A 2 -13.97 -7.59 -14.87
N ASP A 3 -14.51 -8.18 -13.80
CA ASP A 3 -14.20 -7.85 -12.43
C ASP A 3 -12.69 -8.00 -12.19
N ILE A 4 -11.98 -6.89 -12.00
CA ILE A 4 -10.65 -6.92 -11.41
C ILE A 4 -10.82 -7.46 -10.00
N SER A 5 -10.36 -8.69 -9.82
CA SER A 5 -10.54 -9.50 -8.64
C SER A 5 -10.13 -8.75 -7.35
N PRO A 6 -10.92 -8.82 -6.26
CA PRO A 6 -10.54 -8.38 -4.91
C PRO A 6 -9.22 -9.00 -4.37
N ASN A 7 -8.60 -9.88 -5.15
CA ASN A 7 -7.46 -10.71 -4.79
C ASN A 7 -6.10 -10.10 -5.18
N PHE A 8 -6.06 -8.96 -5.87
CA PHE A 8 -4.80 -8.38 -6.34
C PHE A 8 -3.86 -7.91 -5.20
N VAL A 9 -4.39 -7.40 -4.08
CA VAL A 9 -3.59 -7.14 -2.86
C VAL A 9 -3.06 -8.45 -2.26
N THR A 10 -3.79 -9.55 -2.41
CA THR A 10 -3.33 -10.90 -2.03
C THR A 10 -2.21 -11.37 -2.95
N GLU A 11 -2.26 -11.05 -4.24
CA GLU A 11 -1.22 -11.38 -5.23
C GLU A 11 0.06 -10.57 -5.02
N LEU A 12 -0.03 -9.28 -4.67
CA LEU A 12 1.15 -8.50 -4.23
C LEU A 12 1.80 -9.11 -2.98
N LYS A 13 1.03 -9.78 -2.13
CA LYS A 13 1.52 -10.56 -0.99
C LYS A 13 1.94 -11.99 -1.37
N GLY A 14 1.78 -12.38 -2.64
CA GLY A 14 2.19 -13.67 -3.16
C GLY A 14 3.69 -13.85 -3.07
N GLU A 15 4.12 -15.10 -2.89
CA GLU A 15 5.52 -15.43 -2.58
C GLU A 15 6.48 -14.92 -3.65
N GLN A 16 6.14 -15.06 -4.93
CA GLN A 16 6.99 -14.63 -6.04
C GLN A 16 7.17 -13.10 -6.07
N PHE A 17 6.09 -12.35 -5.87
CA PHE A 17 6.14 -10.88 -5.77
C PHE A 17 6.99 -10.43 -4.60
N GLN A 18 6.82 -11.08 -3.44
CA GLN A 18 7.62 -10.78 -2.25
C GLN A 18 9.10 -11.14 -2.43
N GLN A 19 9.42 -12.21 -3.17
CA GLN A 19 10.80 -12.54 -3.53
C GLN A 19 11.44 -11.45 -4.41
N ILE A 20 10.72 -10.92 -5.40
CA ILE A 20 11.20 -9.80 -6.21
C ILE A 20 11.42 -8.58 -5.33
N LEU A 21 10.42 -8.17 -4.54
CA LEU A 21 10.53 -6.99 -3.68
C LEU A 21 11.69 -7.09 -2.67
N LYS A 22 11.95 -8.28 -2.12
CA LYS A 22 13.09 -8.52 -1.23
C LYS A 22 14.44 -8.19 -1.87
N GLN A 23 14.60 -8.37 -3.19
CA GLN A 23 15.85 -8.04 -3.88
C GLN A 23 16.12 -6.52 -3.89
N PHE A 24 15.08 -5.71 -3.76
CA PHE A 24 15.14 -4.25 -3.83
C PHE A 24 14.93 -3.55 -2.49
N LYS A 25 14.61 -4.31 -1.43
CA LYS A 25 14.23 -3.77 -0.11
C LYS A 25 15.32 -2.92 0.54
N ASP A 26 16.58 -3.33 0.39
CA ASP A 26 17.73 -2.62 0.98
C ASP A 26 18.37 -1.62 -0.01
N GLN A 27 17.78 -1.45 -1.20
CA GLN A 27 18.29 -0.54 -2.20
C GLN A 27 17.68 0.85 -2.04
N LYS A 28 18.51 1.89 -2.10
CA LYS A 28 18.07 3.28 -2.17
C LYS A 28 18.14 3.74 -3.61
N ILE A 29 17.00 4.20 -4.14
CA ILE A 29 16.88 4.73 -5.51
C ILE A 29 16.71 6.24 -5.43
N LYS A 30 17.49 6.97 -6.23
CA LYS A 30 17.28 8.41 -6.44
C LYS A 30 16.33 8.61 -7.61
N HIS A 31 15.17 9.21 -7.35
CA HIS A 31 14.18 9.56 -8.35
C HIS A 31 13.66 10.98 -8.10
N ASP A 32 13.66 11.82 -9.13
CA ASP A 32 13.28 13.24 -9.04
C ASP A 32 13.95 14.00 -7.89
N GLY A 33 15.25 13.72 -7.66
CA GLY A 33 16.04 14.35 -6.60
C GLY A 33 15.73 13.87 -5.18
N LYS A 34 14.80 12.92 -5.00
CA LYS A 34 14.45 12.30 -3.71
C LYS A 34 14.97 10.88 -3.63
N GLU A 35 15.40 10.49 -2.44
CA GLU A 35 15.76 9.12 -2.15
C GLU A 35 14.52 8.35 -1.70
N THR A 36 14.30 7.17 -2.28
CA THR A 36 13.20 6.25 -1.94
C THR A 36 13.75 4.83 -1.81
N ASP A 37 13.09 4.00 -1.01
CA ASP A 37 13.34 2.57 -1.01
C ASP A 37 13.01 1.98 -2.38
N GLY A 38 13.85 1.06 -2.86
CA GLY A 38 13.76 0.52 -4.21
C GLY A 38 12.51 -0.30 -4.42
N ASP A 39 12.11 -1.09 -3.43
CA ASP A 39 10.87 -1.85 -3.46
C ASP A 39 9.62 -0.95 -3.49
N LEU A 40 9.60 0.13 -2.70
CA LEU A 40 8.54 1.15 -2.77
C LEU A 40 8.51 1.85 -4.12
N PHE A 41 9.67 2.14 -4.71
CA PHE A 41 9.73 2.71 -6.05
C PHE A 41 9.10 1.78 -7.09
N LEU A 42 9.40 0.48 -7.04
CA LEU A 42 8.78 -0.50 -7.93
C LEU A 42 7.27 -0.54 -7.76
N ILE A 43 6.79 -0.64 -6.51
CA ILE A 43 5.35 -0.68 -6.21
C ILE A 43 4.65 0.59 -6.69
N GLU A 44 5.22 1.78 -6.43
CA GLU A 44 4.54 3.04 -6.69
C GLU A 44 4.63 3.48 -8.15
N LYS A 45 5.76 3.23 -8.83
CA LYS A 45 6.04 3.81 -10.15
C LYS A 45 5.98 2.81 -11.29
N ILE A 46 6.28 1.53 -11.05
CA ILE A 46 6.49 0.53 -12.10
C ILE A 46 5.34 -0.47 -12.16
N PHE A 47 5.03 -1.13 -11.05
CA PHE A 47 4.00 -2.15 -10.94
C PHE A 47 2.59 -1.71 -11.37
N PRO A 48 2.14 -0.46 -11.19
CA PRO A 48 0.79 -0.06 -11.58
C PRO A 48 0.48 -0.25 -13.06
N VAL A 49 1.50 -0.31 -13.91
CA VAL A 49 1.35 -0.42 -15.37
C VAL A 49 1.95 -1.70 -15.90
N VAL A 50 3.09 -2.12 -15.34
CA VAL A 50 3.76 -3.36 -15.76
C VAL A 50 2.87 -4.58 -15.55
N LEU A 51 2.09 -4.62 -14.48
CA LEU A 51 1.26 -5.79 -14.18
C LEU A 51 0.11 -5.94 -15.15
N GLU A 52 -0.61 -4.86 -15.45
CA GLU A 52 -1.63 -4.87 -16.50
C GLU A 52 -1.00 -5.20 -17.87
N GLY A 53 0.17 -4.65 -18.17
CA GLY A 53 0.89 -4.94 -19.41
C GLY A 53 1.32 -6.41 -19.54
N LEU A 54 1.74 -7.06 -18.45
CA LEU A 54 2.08 -8.48 -18.42
C LEU A 54 0.84 -9.36 -18.58
N GLU A 55 -0.29 -8.97 -17.98
CA GLU A 55 -1.56 -9.68 -18.15
C GLU A 55 -2.03 -9.62 -19.61
N ARG A 56 -2.00 -8.43 -20.22
CA ARG A 56 -2.32 -8.25 -21.65
C ARG A 56 -1.36 -9.02 -22.55
N LEU A 57 -0.07 -9.03 -22.22
CA LEU A 57 0.91 -9.83 -22.96
C LEU A 57 0.61 -11.32 -22.85
N SER A 58 0.21 -11.81 -21.68
CA SER A 58 -0.18 -13.21 -21.48
C SER A 58 -1.39 -13.58 -22.32
N GLN A 59 -2.42 -12.74 -22.34
CA GLN A 59 -3.61 -12.93 -23.18
C GLN A 59 -3.26 -13.02 -24.66
N GLU A 60 -2.45 -12.07 -25.15
CA GLU A 60 -1.98 -12.03 -26.53
C GLU A 60 -1.20 -13.31 -26.89
N VAL A 61 -0.28 -13.77 -26.02
CA VAL A 61 0.47 -15.02 -26.22
C VAL A 61 -0.46 -16.23 -26.24
N GLU A 62 -1.47 -16.28 -25.36
CA GLU A 62 -2.45 -17.36 -25.35
C GLU A 62 -3.29 -17.41 -26.63
N GLU A 63 -3.68 -16.26 -27.19
CA GLU A 63 -4.39 -16.20 -28.47
C GLU A 63 -3.53 -16.75 -29.61
N TYR A 64 -2.24 -16.40 -29.64
CA TYR A 64 -1.29 -16.98 -30.61
C TYR A 64 -1.18 -18.52 -30.50
N LEU A 65 -1.24 -19.06 -29.28
CA LEU A 65 -1.17 -20.50 -29.01
C LEU A 65 -2.49 -21.23 -29.33
N LYS A 66 -3.65 -20.65 -29.04
CA LYS A 66 -4.97 -21.28 -29.16
C LYS A 66 -5.52 -21.30 -30.58
N SER A 67 -5.24 -20.27 -31.39
CA SER A 67 -5.75 -20.16 -32.77
C SER A 67 -4.64 -20.16 -33.85
N PRO A 68 -3.81 -21.22 -33.98
CA PRO A 68 -2.75 -21.36 -34.99
C PRO A 68 -3.14 -20.94 -36.41
N SER A 69 -4.36 -21.34 -36.81
CA SER A 69 -4.88 -21.27 -38.17
C SER A 69 -5.59 -19.96 -38.52
N GLU A 70 -5.95 -19.14 -37.53
CA GLU A 70 -6.72 -17.90 -37.74
C GLU A 70 -5.82 -16.65 -37.84
N LEU A 71 -4.58 -16.76 -37.35
CA LEU A 71 -3.61 -15.66 -37.37
C LEU A 71 -2.62 -15.84 -38.51
N ASN A 72 -2.41 -14.76 -39.27
CA ASN A 72 -1.46 -14.73 -40.38
C ASN A 72 -0.05 -15.16 -39.91
N LEU A 73 0.55 -16.10 -40.62
CA LEU A 73 1.90 -16.62 -40.37
C LEU A 73 2.98 -15.52 -40.36
N GLU A 74 2.78 -14.45 -41.13
CA GLU A 74 3.66 -13.26 -41.12
C GLU A 74 3.61 -12.52 -39.80
N ASP A 75 2.41 -12.30 -39.23
CA ASP A 75 2.21 -11.54 -38.00
C ASP A 75 2.76 -12.30 -36.79
N ARG A 76 2.55 -13.62 -36.76
CA ARG A 76 3.16 -14.52 -35.76
C ARG A 76 4.68 -14.42 -35.71
N LYS A 77 5.34 -14.36 -36.88
CA LYS A 77 6.80 -14.27 -36.97
C LYS A 77 7.35 -12.91 -36.53
N ARG A 78 6.53 -11.86 -36.57
CA ARG A 78 6.91 -10.49 -36.20
C ARG A 78 6.61 -10.17 -34.74
N PHE A 79 5.74 -10.95 -34.09
CA PHE A 79 5.41 -10.72 -32.69
C PHE A 79 6.65 -10.83 -31.79
N ASN A 80 6.89 -9.79 -31.00
CA ASN A 80 7.98 -9.73 -30.04
C ASN A 80 7.40 -9.29 -28.68
N PRO A 81 7.39 -10.17 -27.67
CA PRO A 81 6.83 -9.88 -26.34
C PRO A 81 7.42 -8.63 -25.68
N CYS A 82 8.72 -8.39 -25.86
CA CYS A 82 9.39 -7.22 -25.28
C CYS A 82 8.97 -5.93 -25.98
N ILE A 83 8.83 -5.96 -27.30
CA ILE A 83 8.34 -4.80 -28.07
C ILE A 83 6.89 -4.51 -27.72
N PHE A 84 6.04 -5.55 -27.63
CA PHE A 84 4.64 -5.41 -27.23
C PHE A 84 4.55 -4.73 -25.86
N LEU A 85 5.24 -5.27 -24.86
CA LEU A 85 5.22 -4.73 -23.50
C LEU A 85 5.78 -3.30 -23.47
N GLY A 86 6.89 -3.03 -24.16
CA GLY A 86 7.45 -1.69 -24.26
C GLY A 86 6.47 -0.67 -24.86
N GLN A 87 5.81 -1.03 -25.95
CA GLN A 87 4.77 -0.18 -26.56
C GLN A 87 3.57 0.01 -25.64
N TYR A 88 3.14 -1.07 -24.95
CA TYR A 88 2.06 -1.01 -23.98
C TYR A 88 2.39 0.02 -22.90
N LEU A 89 3.54 -0.10 -22.24
CA LEU A 89 3.99 0.81 -21.17
C LEU A 89 4.09 2.27 -21.64
N MET A 90 4.55 2.51 -22.87
CA MET A 90 4.62 3.87 -23.42
C MET A 90 3.24 4.50 -23.63
N ARG A 91 2.29 3.75 -24.19
CA ARG A 91 0.89 4.20 -24.39
C ARG A 91 0.14 4.34 -23.06
N HIS A 92 0.53 3.52 -22.08
CA HIS A 92 -0.09 3.42 -20.78
C HIS A 92 0.69 4.17 -19.69
N ASN A 93 1.48 5.18 -20.08
CA ASN A 93 2.25 5.96 -19.12
C ASN A 93 1.31 6.80 -18.24
N PRO A 94 1.28 6.60 -16.91
CA PRO A 94 0.38 7.31 -16.01
C PRO A 94 0.62 8.81 -16.04
N LYS A 95 1.82 9.28 -16.41
CA LYS A 95 2.08 10.72 -16.53
C LYS A 95 1.18 11.41 -17.56
N TYR A 96 0.75 10.69 -18.59
CA TYR A 96 0.02 11.24 -19.74
C TYR A 96 -1.36 10.59 -19.95
N ASN A 97 -1.71 9.58 -19.18
CA ASN A 97 -2.95 8.82 -19.33
C ASN A 97 -3.75 8.81 -18.01
N GLU A 98 -4.78 9.65 -17.94
CA GLU A 98 -5.65 9.79 -16.78
C GLU A 98 -6.61 8.60 -16.59
N GLU A 99 -6.94 7.87 -17.66
CA GLU A 99 -7.80 6.68 -17.55
C GLU A 99 -7.12 5.60 -16.69
N ILE A 100 -5.82 5.42 -16.89
CA ILE A 100 -5.00 4.47 -16.12
C ILE A 100 -4.88 4.89 -14.67
N LYS A 101 -4.62 6.18 -14.39
CA LYS A 101 -4.60 6.66 -12.99
C LYS A 101 -5.93 6.40 -12.29
N ASN A 102 -7.02 6.45 -13.06
CA ASN A 102 -8.35 6.23 -12.54
C ASN A 102 -8.75 4.76 -12.45
N SER A 103 -7.95 3.84 -13.00
CA SER A 103 -8.23 2.41 -12.97
C SER A 103 -8.27 1.89 -11.52
N PRO A 104 -9.15 0.93 -11.21
CA PRO A 104 -9.24 0.34 -9.87
C PRO A 104 -7.91 -0.26 -9.41
N GLN A 105 -7.21 -0.98 -10.30
CA GLN A 105 -5.92 -1.61 -9.99
C GLN A 105 -4.86 -0.57 -9.65
N PHE A 106 -4.74 0.50 -10.44
CA PHE A 106 -3.80 1.58 -10.18
C PHE A 106 -4.04 2.19 -8.80
N LYS A 107 -5.30 2.53 -8.48
CA LYS A 107 -5.68 3.09 -7.17
C LYS A 107 -5.37 2.14 -6.02
N MET A 108 -5.63 0.83 -6.17
CA MET A 108 -5.30 -0.16 -5.15
C MET A 108 -3.79 -0.26 -4.90
N ILE A 109 -2.96 -0.26 -5.95
CA ILE A 109 -1.50 -0.29 -5.81
C ILE A 109 -0.98 0.98 -5.13
N GLN A 110 -1.49 2.15 -5.53
CA GLN A 110 -1.11 3.41 -4.89
C GLN A 110 -1.49 3.41 -3.41
N GLN A 111 -2.69 2.93 -3.06
CA GLN A 111 -3.10 2.78 -1.66
C GLN A 111 -2.18 1.83 -0.90
N TYR A 112 -1.80 0.69 -1.49
CA TYR A 112 -0.84 -0.23 -0.88
C TYR A 112 0.53 0.42 -0.66
N ALA A 113 1.04 1.19 -1.62
CA ALA A 113 2.30 1.93 -1.46
C ALA A 113 2.23 2.92 -0.29
N VAL A 114 1.11 3.64 -0.13
CA VAL A 114 0.89 4.55 1.00
C VAL A 114 0.82 3.78 2.32
N MET A 115 0.09 2.67 2.37
CA MET A 115 0.04 1.80 3.55
C MET A 115 1.43 1.31 3.96
N GLU A 116 2.22 0.86 3.00
CA GLU A 116 3.57 0.34 3.25
C GLU A 116 4.52 1.43 3.77
N LYS A 117 4.42 2.65 3.24
CA LYS A 117 5.15 3.82 3.77
C LYS A 117 4.82 4.07 5.24
N TYR A 118 3.54 4.01 5.62
CA TYR A 118 3.14 4.15 7.02
C TYR A 118 3.59 2.94 7.87
N ASN A 119 3.45 1.71 7.38
CA ASN A 119 3.95 0.52 8.09
C ASN A 119 5.43 0.64 8.44
N ARG A 120 6.25 1.12 7.50
CA ARG A 120 7.69 1.36 7.75
C ARG A 120 7.91 2.43 8.81
N LEU A 121 7.20 3.56 8.71
CA LEU A 121 7.27 4.62 9.70
C LEU A 121 6.93 4.11 11.11
N PHE A 122 5.80 3.42 11.27
CA PHE A 122 5.37 2.92 12.57
C PHE A 122 6.25 1.77 13.08
N THR A 123 6.83 0.97 12.19
CA THR A 123 7.79 -0.09 12.57
C THR A 123 9.12 0.52 13.04
N GLU A 124 9.68 1.45 12.26
CA GLU A 124 10.92 2.13 12.60
C GLU A 124 10.79 2.91 13.91
N LYS A 125 9.62 3.54 14.10
CA LYS A 125 9.35 4.42 15.24
C LYS A 125 8.50 3.79 16.34
N LYS A 126 8.41 2.45 16.37
CA LYS A 126 7.52 1.71 17.26
C LYS A 126 7.73 2.09 18.73
N THR A 127 8.99 2.21 19.15
CA THR A 127 9.35 2.56 20.53
C THR A 127 8.83 3.93 20.92
N GLN A 128 8.94 4.94 20.04
CA GLN A 128 8.41 6.28 20.29
C GLN A 128 6.89 6.26 20.42
N PHE A 129 6.19 5.48 19.58
CA PHE A 129 4.74 5.33 19.69
C PHE A 129 4.31 4.63 20.98
N ILE A 130 5.06 3.62 21.44
CA ILE A 130 4.81 2.96 22.73
C ILE A 130 5.06 3.92 23.89
N GLN A 131 6.15 4.69 23.86
CA GLN A 131 6.44 5.69 24.88
C GLN A 131 5.34 6.75 24.93
N PHE A 132 4.92 7.25 23.77
CA PHE A 132 3.81 8.18 23.66
C PHE A 132 2.50 7.57 24.20
N PHE A 133 2.27 6.27 23.99
CA PHE A 133 1.14 5.56 24.60
C PHE A 133 1.21 5.51 26.13
N TYR A 134 2.39 5.22 26.70
CA TYR A 134 2.59 5.22 28.16
C TYR A 134 2.41 6.61 28.78
N GLU A 135 2.98 7.64 28.18
CA GLU A 135 2.76 9.04 28.59
C GLU A 135 1.29 9.46 28.43
N SER A 136 0.61 8.90 27.43
CA SER A 136 -0.78 9.18 27.16
C SER A 136 -1.70 8.63 28.24
N THR A 137 -1.49 7.35 28.60
CA THR A 137 -2.40 6.53 29.41
C THR A 137 -1.95 6.39 30.86
N LYS A 138 -0.71 6.80 31.19
CA LYS A 138 -0.04 6.56 32.48
C LYS A 138 0.14 5.06 32.81
N LYS A 139 0.18 4.20 31.79
CA LYS A 139 0.48 2.77 31.93
C LYS A 139 1.97 2.48 31.74
N SER A 140 2.39 1.33 32.27
CA SER A 140 3.75 0.79 32.11
C SER A 140 3.79 -0.50 31.28
N THR A 141 2.63 -0.98 30.80
CA THR A 141 2.51 -2.19 29.98
C THR A 141 1.84 -1.88 28.64
N PRO A 142 2.21 -2.59 27.56
CA PRO A 142 1.67 -2.37 26.22
C PRO A 142 0.29 -3.02 26.01
N GLU A 143 -0.32 -3.54 27.07
CA GLU A 143 -1.63 -4.16 27.04
C GLU A 143 -2.70 -3.08 27.12
N CYS A 144 -3.54 -3.00 26.08
CA CYS A 144 -4.50 -1.92 25.93
C CYS A 144 -5.91 -2.39 26.27
N GLU A 145 -6.59 -1.62 27.10
CA GLU A 145 -8.04 -1.66 27.27
C GLU A 145 -8.69 -0.61 26.37
N LEU A 146 -10.01 -0.72 26.17
CA LEU A 146 -10.75 0.23 25.34
C LEU A 146 -10.64 1.68 25.87
N ALA A 147 -10.53 1.85 27.19
CA ALA A 147 -10.31 3.16 27.81
C ALA A 147 -8.95 3.76 27.41
N ASP A 148 -7.90 2.94 27.34
CA ASP A 148 -6.56 3.37 26.94
C ASP A 148 -6.53 3.78 25.48
N ILE A 149 -7.21 3.02 24.61
CA ILE A 149 -7.35 3.35 23.19
C ILE A 149 -8.00 4.71 23.03
N ARG A 150 -9.05 5.01 23.82
CA ARG A 150 -9.73 6.30 23.77
C ARG A 150 -8.79 7.46 24.13
N ILE A 151 -8.02 7.32 25.21
CA ILE A 151 -7.09 8.37 25.67
C ILE A 151 -5.96 8.55 24.64
N PHE A 152 -5.38 7.44 24.17
CA PHE A 152 -4.34 7.46 23.15
C PHE A 152 -4.82 8.09 21.85
N ALA A 153 -5.99 7.67 21.36
CA ALA A 153 -6.57 8.18 20.12
C ALA A 153 -6.90 9.67 20.22
N GLU A 154 -7.40 10.16 21.36
CA GLU A 154 -7.63 11.58 21.60
C GLU A 154 -6.33 12.39 21.53
N LYS A 155 -5.27 11.93 22.19
CA LYS A 155 -3.97 12.63 22.16
C LYS A 155 -3.29 12.55 20.79
N LEU A 156 -3.42 11.42 20.10
CA LEU A 156 -2.89 11.21 18.76
C LEU A 156 -3.59 12.13 17.75
N ASP A 157 -4.92 12.19 17.80
CA ASP A 157 -5.75 13.05 16.94
C ASP A 157 -5.41 14.53 17.13
N GLN A 158 -5.21 14.97 18.39
CA GLN A 158 -4.75 16.33 18.71
C GLN A 158 -3.37 16.63 18.15
N LYS A 159 -2.38 15.74 18.35
CA LYS A 159 -1.02 15.93 17.83
C LYS A 159 -0.95 15.94 16.30
N THR A 160 -1.89 15.27 15.64
CA THR A 160 -1.98 15.17 14.18
C THR A 160 -3.02 16.12 13.57
N ASN A 161 -3.65 16.99 14.38
CA ASN A 161 -4.67 17.96 13.97
C ASN A 161 -5.84 17.35 13.16
N GLN A 162 -6.34 16.18 13.56
CA GLN A 162 -7.37 15.44 12.82
C GLN A 162 -8.82 15.79 13.21
N ASN A 163 -9.03 16.73 14.14
CA ASN A 163 -10.34 17.25 14.54
C ASN A 163 -11.36 16.17 14.94
N GLY A 164 -10.91 15.13 15.63
CA GLY A 164 -11.70 14.00 16.12
C GLY A 164 -11.86 12.85 15.11
N LYS A 165 -11.49 13.03 13.83
CA LYS A 165 -11.70 12.02 12.79
C LYS A 165 -10.92 10.73 13.02
N LEU A 166 -9.66 10.84 13.46
CA LEU A 166 -8.82 9.67 13.75
C LEU A 166 -9.35 8.94 14.99
N LYS A 167 -9.73 9.71 16.01
CA LYS A 167 -10.33 9.17 17.23
C LYS A 167 -11.61 8.38 16.90
N ASP A 168 -12.53 9.00 16.18
CA ASP A 168 -13.82 8.38 15.86
C ASP A 168 -13.62 7.12 15.01
N PHE A 169 -12.68 7.15 14.06
CA PHE A 169 -12.32 5.98 13.26
C PHE A 169 -11.85 4.80 14.13
N LEU A 170 -10.97 5.05 15.11
CA LEU A 170 -10.46 4.00 16.00
C LEU A 170 -11.53 3.45 16.95
N LEU A 171 -12.42 4.32 17.46
CA LEU A 171 -13.45 3.89 18.42
C LEU A 171 -14.63 3.17 17.77
N LEU A 172 -14.98 3.51 16.53
CA LEU A 172 -16.01 2.83 15.74
C LEU A 172 -15.50 1.50 15.14
N ASN A 173 -14.21 1.21 15.27
CA ASN A 173 -13.60 0.02 14.71
C ASN A 173 -14.04 -1.25 15.44
N LYS A 174 -14.79 -2.12 14.74
CA LYS A 174 -15.30 -3.39 15.30
C LYS A 174 -14.21 -4.37 15.73
N THR A 175 -13.02 -4.33 15.11
CA THR A 175 -11.91 -5.22 15.47
C THR A 175 -11.26 -4.84 16.79
N LEU A 176 -11.17 -3.53 17.08
CA LEU A 176 -10.73 -3.01 18.38
C LEU A 176 -11.84 -3.11 19.44
N ASN A 177 -13.11 -3.02 19.05
CA ASN A 177 -14.26 -3.00 19.95
C ASN A 177 -14.86 -4.41 20.22
N LYS A 178 -14.08 -5.49 20.14
CA LYS A 178 -14.56 -6.82 20.51
C LYS A 178 -14.90 -6.85 22.01
N LYS A 179 -16.08 -7.39 22.35
CA LYS A 179 -16.72 -7.35 23.68
C LYS A 179 -15.74 -7.45 24.87
N SER A 180 -15.40 -6.28 25.42
CA SER A 180 -15.01 -5.90 26.81
C SER A 180 -14.08 -6.74 27.68
N LYS A 181 -13.56 -7.91 27.27
CA LYS A 181 -12.77 -8.79 28.16
C LYS A 181 -11.40 -9.21 27.63
N GLN A 182 -11.03 -8.82 26.41
CA GLN A 182 -9.72 -9.17 25.85
C GLN A 182 -8.83 -7.95 25.78
N LEU A 183 -7.60 -8.12 26.26
CA LEU A 183 -6.52 -7.15 26.09
C LEU A 183 -6.18 -7.01 24.61
N ILE A 184 -6.12 -5.77 24.14
CA ILE A 184 -5.82 -5.43 22.77
C ILE A 184 -4.31 -5.20 22.68
N LYS A 185 -3.67 -5.85 21.70
CA LYS A 185 -2.24 -5.63 21.43
C LYS A 185 -2.05 -4.25 20.82
N PHE A 186 -1.02 -3.52 21.25
CA PHE A 186 -0.68 -2.22 20.69
C PHE A 186 -0.49 -2.25 19.16
N ASP A 187 0.06 -3.35 18.62
CA ASP A 187 0.23 -3.54 17.18
C ASP A 187 -1.10 -3.49 16.42
N ALA A 188 -2.18 -4.01 16.99
CA ALA A 188 -3.51 -3.95 16.38
C ALA A 188 -4.03 -2.50 16.29
N ILE A 189 -3.64 -1.63 17.25
CA ILE A 189 -3.97 -0.21 17.20
C ILE A 189 -3.20 0.47 16.07
N LEU A 190 -1.88 0.24 15.99
CA LEU A 190 -1.04 0.81 14.94
C LEU A 190 -1.50 0.39 13.55
N GLU A 191 -1.91 -0.87 13.36
CA GLU A 191 -2.50 -1.34 12.09
C GLU A 191 -3.74 -0.53 11.69
N GLN A 192 -4.61 -0.18 12.65
CA GLN A 192 -5.77 0.67 12.35
C GLN A 192 -5.36 2.12 12.08
N VAL A 193 -4.33 2.63 12.76
CA VAL A 193 -3.79 3.96 12.46
C VAL A 193 -3.21 4.01 11.05
N VAL A 194 -2.42 3.01 10.64
CA VAL A 194 -1.91 2.88 9.26
C VAL A 194 -3.06 2.92 8.25
N LYS A 195 -4.11 2.14 8.51
CA LYS A 195 -5.28 2.08 7.64
C LYS A 195 -6.00 3.42 7.54
N TYR A 196 -6.15 4.15 8.64
CA TYR A 196 -6.69 5.50 8.62
C TYR A 196 -5.82 6.42 7.77
N CYS A 197 -4.49 6.38 7.97
CA CYS A 197 -3.56 7.26 7.28
C CYS A 197 -3.49 6.99 5.77
N SER A 198 -3.65 5.73 5.36
CA SER A 198 -3.69 5.39 3.93
C SER A 198 -4.99 5.79 3.22
N GLN A 199 -6.06 6.02 3.99
CA GLN A 199 -7.38 6.39 3.46
C GLN A 199 -7.63 7.90 3.50
N ASN A 200 -6.83 8.67 4.24
CA ASN A 200 -7.00 10.10 4.42
C ASN A 200 -5.80 10.87 3.87
N GLU A 201 -6.01 11.61 2.79
CA GLU A 201 -4.96 12.45 2.18
C GLU A 201 -4.56 13.65 3.04
N SER A 202 -5.36 13.99 4.06
CA SER A 202 -5.11 15.11 4.98
C SER A 202 -4.03 14.82 6.02
N ILE A 203 -3.52 13.60 6.11
CA ILE A 203 -2.44 13.24 7.03
C ILE A 203 -1.21 12.78 6.26
N SER A 204 -0.07 13.31 6.65
CA SER A 204 1.26 13.05 6.12
C SER A 204 2.14 12.42 7.19
N GLN A 205 3.24 11.78 6.77
CA GLN A 205 4.23 11.25 7.70
C GLN A 205 4.85 12.34 8.60
N ASN A 206 4.93 13.58 8.12
CA ASN A 206 5.48 14.71 8.87
C ASN A 206 4.58 15.13 10.04
N ASP A 207 3.28 14.84 9.98
CA ASP A 207 2.35 15.17 11.09
C ASP A 207 2.66 14.35 12.34
N PHE A 208 3.33 13.20 12.17
CA PHE A 208 3.80 12.38 13.28
C PHE A 208 5.11 12.90 13.89
N SER A 209 5.82 13.85 13.27
CA SER A 209 7.13 14.33 13.74
C SER A 209 7.12 14.81 15.20
N SER A 210 5.99 15.32 15.69
CA SER A 210 5.81 15.77 17.09
C SER A 210 5.72 14.63 18.12
N ILE A 211 5.55 13.38 17.65
CA ILE A 211 5.52 12.14 18.43
C ILE A 211 6.89 11.45 18.36
N LEU A 212 7.64 11.73 17.30
CA LEU A 212 8.91 11.07 16.98
C LEU A 212 10.14 11.76 17.59
N LYS A 213 9.94 12.85 18.35
CA LYS A 213 10.97 13.57 19.11
C LYS A 213 11.05 13.03 20.52
#